data_AF-A0A973GSW4-F1
#
_entry.id   AF-A0A973GSW4-F1
#
_cell.length_a   1.000
_cell.length_b   1.000
_cell.length_c   1.000
_cell.angle_alpha   90.00
_cell.angle_beta   90.00
_cell.angle_gamma   90.00
#
_symmetry.space_group_name_H-M   'P 1'
#
loop_
_entity.id
_entity.type
_entity.pdbx_description
1 polymer ?
#
loop_
_entity_poly.entity_id
_entity_poly.type
_entity_poly.pdbx_seq_one_letter_code
_entity_poly.pdbx_strand_id
1 'polypeptide(L)'
;KALEAAVANYRGLKAPSVTKEGMVCRCFEVTEEKIRKVVLENRLTTVAEVTDYTKAGGGCGSCLPRIEELLREIWSVKPPELPRERKKLTALQKIALIQDVLEKEVRPLLQADGGDLELIDIDGHRVIIALRKMCVECPMGGVTLQNIEEKLRELVDEKITVEAG
;
A
#
# COMPACT_ATOMS: atom_id res chain seq x y z
N LYS A 1 39.45 -28.75 -16.16
CA LYS A 1 38.66 -27.74 -15.44
C LYS A 1 37.20 -28.22 -15.40
N ALA A 2 36.85 -28.98 -14.38
CA ALA A 2 35.57 -29.69 -14.28
C ALA A 2 34.66 -29.14 -13.16
N LEU A 3 35.02 -27.98 -12.57
CA LEU A 3 34.25 -27.34 -11.50
C LEU A 3 33.33 -26.22 -11.98
N GLU A 4 33.53 -25.71 -13.20
CA GLU A 4 32.76 -24.56 -13.71
C GLU A 4 31.37 -24.97 -14.22
N ALA A 5 31.13 -26.27 -14.45
CA ALA A 5 29.83 -26.82 -14.89
C ALA A 5 28.84 -27.07 -13.74
N ALA A 6 29.28 -27.03 -12.48
CA ALA A 6 28.43 -27.32 -11.32
C ALA A 6 27.77 -26.06 -10.70
N VAL A 7 28.31 -24.87 -10.95
CA VAL A 7 27.78 -23.61 -10.38
C VAL A 7 26.65 -23.01 -11.24
N ALA A 8 26.44 -23.52 -12.45
CA ALA A 8 25.46 -23.00 -13.40
C ALA A 8 23.99 -23.35 -13.08
N ASN A 9 23.72 -24.26 -12.12
CA ASN A 9 22.36 -24.68 -11.77
C ASN A 9 21.79 -24.04 -10.47
N TYR A 10 22.48 -23.09 -9.85
CA TYR A 10 22.04 -22.51 -8.56
C TYR A 10 21.52 -21.06 -8.62
N ARG A 11 21.41 -20.46 -9.82
CA ARG A 11 20.95 -19.06 -9.96
C ARG A 11 19.63 -18.87 -10.71
N GLY A 12 18.93 -19.92 -11.10
CA GLY A 12 17.57 -19.80 -11.66
C GLY A 12 17.45 -18.93 -12.92
N LEU A 13 18.57 -18.56 -13.53
CA LEU A 13 18.59 -17.81 -14.78
C LEU A 13 18.63 -18.84 -15.90
N LYS A 14 17.45 -19.15 -16.45
CA LYS A 14 17.36 -19.80 -17.76
C LYS A 14 18.24 -18.98 -18.72
N ALA A 15 19.17 -19.67 -19.37
CA ALA A 15 20.04 -19.08 -20.38
C ALA A 15 19.18 -18.26 -21.36
N PRO A 16 19.56 -17.02 -21.71
CA PRO A 16 18.90 -16.32 -22.79
C PRO A 16 19.06 -17.20 -24.02
N SER A 17 17.93 -17.62 -24.58
CA SER A 17 17.88 -18.25 -25.89
C SER A 17 18.37 -17.23 -26.92
N VAL A 18 19.68 -17.22 -27.15
CA VAL A 18 20.31 -16.50 -28.25
C VAL A 18 20.02 -17.30 -29.52
N THR A 19 18.86 -17.07 -30.10
CA THR A 19 18.57 -17.42 -31.49
C THR A 19 18.26 -16.12 -32.24
N LYS A 20 19.13 -15.83 -33.21
CA LYS A 20 19.11 -14.69 -34.14
C LYS A 20 17.72 -14.44 -34.75
N GLU A 21 17.11 -13.31 -34.39
CA GLU A 21 16.51 -12.28 -35.27
C GLU A 21 15.78 -11.27 -34.38
N GLY A 22 16.54 -10.37 -33.78
CA GLY A 22 16.09 -9.46 -32.70
C GLY A 22 15.22 -8.29 -33.15
N MET A 23 14.51 -8.37 -34.28
CA MET A 23 13.59 -7.33 -34.73
C MET A 23 12.17 -7.62 -34.24
N VAL A 24 11.66 -6.76 -33.35
CA VAL A 24 10.32 -6.93 -32.76
C VAL A 24 9.28 -6.17 -33.56
N CYS A 25 9.58 -4.94 -33.98
CA CYS A 25 8.69 -4.15 -34.82
C CYS A 25 9.35 -3.84 -36.16
N ARG A 26 8.78 -4.35 -37.25
CA ARG A 26 9.22 -4.05 -38.62
C ARG A 26 8.78 -2.68 -39.13
N CYS A 27 7.69 -2.12 -38.59
CA CYS A 27 7.16 -0.81 -39.02
C CYS A 27 7.98 0.37 -38.51
N PHE A 28 8.53 0.25 -37.29
CA PHE A 28 9.31 1.29 -36.63
C PHE A 28 10.76 0.86 -36.39
N GLU A 29 11.17 -0.24 -37.02
CA GLU A 29 12.53 -0.82 -36.93
C GLU A 29 13.03 -0.94 -35.48
N VAL A 30 12.15 -1.43 -34.60
CA VAL A 30 12.44 -1.56 -33.16
C VAL A 30 12.90 -2.97 -32.87
N THR A 31 14.10 -3.07 -32.30
CA THR A 31 14.71 -4.33 -31.87
C THR A 31 14.34 -4.69 -30.43
N GLU A 32 14.44 -5.98 -30.10
CA GLU A 32 14.25 -6.53 -28.75
C GLU A 32 15.18 -5.85 -27.72
N GLU A 33 16.44 -5.62 -28.08
CA GLU A 33 17.42 -4.97 -27.18
C GLU A 33 17.00 -3.54 -26.80
N LYS A 34 16.53 -2.78 -27.80
CA LYS A 34 15.99 -1.42 -27.59
C LYS A 34 14.78 -1.44 -26.66
N ILE A 35 13.86 -2.40 -26.82
CA ILE A 35 12.70 -2.54 -25.95
C ILE A 35 13.15 -2.89 -24.52
N ARG A 36 14.03 -3.89 -24.35
CA ARG A 36 14.56 -4.26 -23.03
C ARG A 36 15.23 -3.09 -22.33
N LYS A 37 16.07 -2.34 -23.05
CA LYS A 37 16.77 -1.16 -22.52
C LYS A 37 15.79 -0.09 -22.04
N VAL A 38 14.84 0.30 -22.90
CA VAL A 38 13.83 1.32 -22.57
C VAL A 38 12.92 0.89 -21.42
N VAL A 39 12.52 -0.39 -21.39
CA VAL A 39 11.72 -0.97 -20.31
C VAL A 39 12.45 -0.91 -18.97
N LEU A 40 13.74 -1.23 -18.93
CA LEU A 40 14.54 -1.21 -17.70
C LEU A 40 14.86 0.22 -17.24
N GLU A 41 15.24 1.11 -18.16
CA GLU A 41 15.59 2.50 -17.85
C GLU A 41 14.39 3.28 -17.32
N ASN A 42 13.20 3.05 -17.89
CA ASN A 42 11.98 3.82 -17.56
C ASN A 42 10.98 3.02 -16.70
N ARG A 43 11.33 1.79 -16.31
CA ARG A 43 10.47 0.86 -15.54
C ARG A 43 9.07 0.68 -16.15
N LEU A 44 8.99 0.50 -17.46
CA LEU A 44 7.71 0.34 -18.15
C LEU A 44 7.13 -1.04 -17.86
N THR A 45 5.85 -1.10 -17.46
CA THR A 45 5.21 -2.37 -17.06
C THR A 45 4.09 -2.81 -18.00
N THR A 46 3.66 -1.92 -18.90
CA THR A 46 2.55 -2.18 -19.82
C THR A 46 2.96 -1.99 -21.28
N VAL A 47 2.25 -2.68 -22.17
CA VAL A 47 2.48 -2.59 -23.63
C VAL A 47 2.21 -1.18 -24.15
N ALA A 48 1.22 -0.48 -23.58
CA ALA A 48 0.89 0.90 -23.95
C ALA A 48 2.05 1.87 -23.64
N GLU A 49 2.68 1.73 -22.47
CA GLU A 49 3.86 2.50 -22.11
C GLU A 49 5.03 2.22 -23.05
N VAL A 50 5.30 0.95 -23.37
CA VAL A 50 6.34 0.59 -24.34
C VAL A 50 6.06 1.18 -25.72
N THR A 51 4.79 1.20 -26.14
CA THR A 51 4.35 1.79 -27.40
C THR A 51 4.56 3.30 -27.41
N ASP A 52 4.29 4.00 -26.31
CA ASP A 52 4.50 5.44 -26.24
C ASP A 52 5.99 5.81 -26.39
N TYR A 53 6.88 5.06 -25.73
CA TYR A 53 8.32 5.33 -25.73
C TYR A 53 9.02 4.84 -27.01
N THR A 54 8.70 3.64 -27.48
CA THR A 54 9.41 3.02 -28.61
C THR A 54 8.69 3.19 -29.94
N LYS A 55 7.43 3.63 -29.93
CA LYS A 55 6.49 3.66 -31.06
C LYS A 55 6.17 2.28 -31.66
N ALA A 56 6.81 1.21 -31.18
CA ALA A 56 6.49 -0.16 -31.57
C ALA A 56 5.07 -0.53 -31.11
N GLY A 57 4.24 -1.02 -32.02
CA GLY A 57 2.87 -1.46 -31.71
C GLY A 57 1.77 -0.43 -32.00
N GLY A 58 2.13 0.84 -32.26
CA GLY A 58 1.16 1.90 -32.57
C GLY A 58 0.64 1.92 -34.02
N GLY A 59 1.20 1.08 -34.89
CA GLY A 59 0.84 0.96 -36.31
C GLY A 59 0.01 -0.30 -36.60
N CYS A 60 0.61 -1.30 -37.24
CA CYS A 60 -0.08 -2.55 -37.62
C CYS A 60 -0.41 -3.50 -36.46
N GLY A 61 0.07 -3.22 -35.23
CA GLY A 61 -0.18 -4.02 -34.04
C GLY A 61 0.44 -5.42 -34.00
N SER A 62 1.08 -5.90 -35.08
CA SER A 62 1.56 -7.29 -35.17
C SER A 62 2.68 -7.66 -34.18
N CYS A 63 3.30 -6.65 -33.56
CA CYS A 63 4.38 -6.83 -32.58
C CYS A 63 3.91 -6.73 -31.11
N LEU A 64 2.65 -6.36 -30.87
CA LEU A 64 2.07 -6.27 -29.52
C LEU A 64 2.19 -7.57 -28.70
N PRO A 65 1.86 -8.78 -29.23
CA PRO A 65 2.00 -10.01 -28.45
C PRO A 65 3.46 -10.31 -28.08
N ARG A 66 4.41 -9.95 -28.96
CA ARG A 66 5.85 -10.12 -28.68
C ARG A 66 6.35 -9.13 -27.62
N ILE A 67 5.84 -7.90 -27.62
CA ILE A 67 6.16 -6.90 -26.59
C ILE A 67 5.63 -7.34 -25.22
N GLU A 68 4.42 -7.91 -25.17
CA GLU A 68 3.84 -8.45 -23.94
C GLU A 68 4.65 -9.63 -23.39
N GLU A 69 5.08 -10.54 -24.25
CA GLU A 69 5.97 -11.63 -23.88
C GLU A 69 7.29 -11.11 -23.31
N LEU A 70 7.91 -10.11 -23.96
CA LEU A 70 9.14 -9.49 -23.46
C LEU A 70 8.96 -8.82 -22.10
N LEU A 71 7.85 -8.09 -21.89
CA LEU A 71 7.53 -7.50 -20.59
C LEU A 71 7.37 -8.60 -19.54
N ARG A 72 6.69 -9.69 -19.87
CA ARG A 72 6.53 -10.83 -18.97
C ARG A 72 7.86 -11.50 -18.66
N GLU A 73 8.77 -11.64 -19.62
CA GLU A 73 10.11 -12.19 -19.39
C GLU A 73 10.97 -11.26 -18.50
N ILE A 74 10.96 -9.96 -18.78
CA ILE A 74 11.72 -8.95 -18.03
C ILE A 74 11.21 -8.85 -16.58
N TRP A 75 9.90 -8.85 -16.40
CA TRP A 75 9.22 -8.73 -15.12
C TRP A 75 8.72 -10.07 -14.57
N SER A 76 9.25 -11.20 -15.05
CA SER A 76 8.78 -12.55 -14.67
C SER A 76 9.04 -12.87 -13.19
N VAL A 77 9.77 -12.01 -12.49
CA VAL A 77 9.69 -11.90 -11.03
C VAL A 77 8.46 -11.06 -10.75
N LYS A 78 7.33 -11.76 -10.48
CA LYS A 78 6.03 -11.22 -10.06
C LYS A 78 6.24 -9.80 -9.50
N PRO A 79 5.77 -8.73 -10.15
CA PRO A 79 5.93 -7.40 -9.58
C PRO A 79 5.36 -7.52 -8.17
N PRO A 80 6.15 -7.24 -7.10
CA PRO A 80 5.60 -7.25 -5.77
C PRO A 80 4.40 -6.35 -5.87
N GLU A 81 3.21 -6.90 -5.57
CA GLU A 81 2.03 -6.12 -5.30
C GLU A 81 2.54 -5.07 -4.32
N LEU A 82 2.72 -3.83 -4.79
CA LEU A 82 3.24 -2.77 -3.93
C LEU A 82 2.32 -2.85 -2.72
N PRO A 83 2.84 -3.15 -1.52
CA PRO A 83 2.06 -2.88 -0.34
C PRO A 83 1.77 -1.40 -0.52
N ARG A 84 0.50 -1.06 -0.76
CA ARG A 84 0.05 0.32 -0.65
C ARG A 84 0.44 0.64 0.77
N GLU A 85 1.60 1.25 0.92
CA GLU A 85 2.14 1.55 2.23
C GLU A 85 1.05 2.44 2.80
N ARG A 86 0.25 1.87 3.70
CA ARG A 86 -0.79 2.59 4.40
C ARG A 86 0.01 3.69 5.04
N LYS A 87 -0.02 4.90 4.44
CA LYS A 87 0.79 6.04 4.83
C LYS A 87 0.75 6.02 6.33
N LYS A 88 1.86 5.67 6.99
CA LYS A 88 1.87 5.53 8.45
C LYS A 88 1.41 6.88 8.93
N LEU A 89 0.17 6.93 9.43
CA LEU A 89 -0.46 8.18 9.82
C LEU A 89 0.54 8.86 10.74
N THR A 90 0.99 10.06 10.35
CA THR A 90 1.86 10.87 11.20
C THR A 90 1.14 11.08 12.53
N ALA A 91 1.86 11.33 13.64
CA ALA A 91 1.23 11.54 14.96
C ALA A 91 0.05 12.52 14.89
N LEU A 92 0.18 13.59 14.10
CA LEU A 92 -0.89 14.54 13.80
C LEU A 92 -2.14 13.94 13.13
N GLN A 93 -1.99 13.02 12.18
CA GLN A 93 -3.12 12.36 11.50
C GLN A 93 -3.82 11.38 12.44
N LYS A 94 -3.09 10.71 13.34
CA LYS A 94 -3.70 9.87 14.38
C LYS A 94 -4.51 10.70 15.36
N ILE A 95 -3.95 11.82 15.83
CA ILE A 95 -4.64 12.75 16.74
C ILE A 95 -5.94 13.26 16.11
N ALA A 96 -5.90 13.70 14.85
CA ALA A 96 -7.08 14.15 14.13
C ALA A 96 -8.15 13.06 14.01
N LEU A 97 -7.75 11.82 13.74
CA LEU A 97 -8.67 10.69 13.64
C LEU A 97 -9.30 10.33 14.99
N ILE A 98 -8.51 10.36 16.08
CA ILE A 98 -9.02 10.12 17.44
C ILE A 98 -10.07 11.18 17.80
N GLN A 99 -9.80 12.46 17.52
CA GLN A 99 -10.76 13.55 17.76
C GLN A 99 -12.05 13.37 16.96
N ASP A 100 -11.94 13.03 15.66
CA ASP A 100 -13.10 12.81 14.79
C ASP A 100 -13.97 11.66 15.27
N VAL A 101 -13.36 10.53 15.68
CA VAL A 101 -14.07 9.38 16.23
C VAL A 101 -14.73 9.73 17.56
N LEU A 102 -14.03 10.42 18.47
CA LEU A 102 -14.62 10.84 19.74
C LEU A 102 -15.84 11.75 19.51
N GLU A 103 -15.76 12.69 18.58
CA GLU A 103 -16.85 13.62 18.30
C GLU A 103 -18.04 12.98 17.61
N LYS A 104 -17.81 12.09 16.64
CA LYS A 104 -18.90 11.49 15.85
C LYS A 104 -19.53 10.26 16.50
N GLU A 105 -18.73 9.46 17.21
CA GLU A 105 -19.17 8.16 17.72
C GLU A 105 -19.39 8.16 19.23
N VAL A 106 -18.63 8.93 20.00
CA VAL A 106 -18.66 8.85 21.47
C VAL A 106 -19.45 9.98 22.10
N ARG A 107 -19.23 11.24 21.69
CA ARG A 107 -19.99 12.40 22.19
C ARG A 107 -21.51 12.27 22.04
N PRO A 108 -22.09 11.86 20.90
CA PRO A 108 -23.55 11.75 20.81
C PRO A 108 -24.13 10.68 21.73
N LEU A 109 -23.39 9.59 21.98
CA LEU A 109 -23.79 8.57 22.95
C LEU A 109 -23.75 9.14 24.37
N LEU A 110 -22.66 9.82 24.74
CA LEU A 110 -22.54 10.43 26.07
C LEU A 110 -23.56 11.54 26.32
N GLN A 111 -23.85 12.36 25.30
CA GLN A 111 -24.84 13.43 25.40
C GLN A 111 -26.27 12.89 25.50
N ALA A 112 -26.57 11.74 24.88
CA ALA A 112 -27.85 11.06 25.08
C ALA A 112 -28.06 10.65 26.54
N ASP A 113 -26.98 10.24 27.22
CA ASP A 113 -26.95 9.94 28.65
C ASP A 113 -26.76 11.18 29.56
N GLY A 114 -26.74 12.40 28.99
CA GLY A 114 -26.62 13.66 29.74
C GLY A 114 -25.20 14.01 30.23
N GLY A 115 -24.19 13.27 29.76
CA GLY A 115 -22.78 13.56 29.97
C GLY A 115 -22.13 14.33 28.83
N ASP A 116 -20.86 14.69 29.00
CA ASP A 116 -19.97 15.16 27.94
C ASP A 116 -18.56 14.60 28.17
N LEU A 117 -17.67 14.71 27.19
CA LEU A 117 -16.27 14.30 27.31
C LEU A 117 -15.35 15.42 26.82
N GLU A 118 -14.25 15.61 27.52
CA GLU A 118 -13.18 16.52 27.12
C GLU A 118 -11.90 15.73 26.91
N LEU A 119 -11.26 15.90 25.75
CA LEU A 119 -9.95 15.34 25.47
C LEU A 119 -8.90 16.23 26.12
N ILE A 120 -8.13 15.70 27.07
CA ILE A 120 -7.10 16.45 27.80
C ILE A 120 -5.78 16.38 27.04
N ASP A 121 -5.32 15.16 26.71
CA ASP A 121 -4.03 14.95 26.08
C ASP A 121 -3.99 13.63 25.29
N ILE A 122 -3.08 13.55 24.30
CA ILE A 122 -2.82 12.34 23.52
C ILE A 122 -1.31 12.13 23.45
N ASP A 123 -0.82 11.14 24.19
CA ASP A 123 0.57 10.71 24.16
C ASP A 123 0.69 9.40 23.36
N GLY A 124 0.92 9.54 22.05
CA GLY A 124 1.13 8.42 21.13
C GLY A 124 -0.09 7.50 20.98
N HIS A 125 -0.19 6.50 21.87
CA HIS A 125 -1.30 5.53 21.94
C HIS A 125 -2.17 5.72 23.19
N ARG A 126 -1.79 6.62 24.09
CA ARG A 126 -2.44 6.85 25.36
C ARG A 126 -3.30 8.09 25.25
N VAL A 127 -4.60 7.96 25.49
CA VAL A 127 -5.58 9.03 25.33
C VAL A 127 -6.15 9.36 26.71
N ILE A 128 -5.94 10.59 27.16
CA ILE A 128 -6.40 11.06 28.47
C ILE A 128 -7.66 11.88 28.24
N ILE A 129 -8.76 11.45 28.85
CA ILE A 129 -10.06 12.11 28.73
C ILE A 129 -10.65 12.44 30.10
N ALA A 130 -11.40 13.52 30.18
CA ALA A 130 -12.23 13.86 31.33
C ALA A 130 -13.70 13.69 30.96
N LEU A 131 -14.42 12.88 31.73
CA LEU A 131 -15.87 12.76 31.61
C LEU A 131 -16.52 13.85 32.45
N ARG A 132 -17.46 14.60 31.87
CA ARG A 132 -18.16 15.71 32.51
C ARG A 132 -19.64 15.37 32.65
N LYS A 133 -20.25 15.78 33.77
CA LYS A 133 -21.70 15.69 34.08
C LYS A 133 -22.32 14.30 34.17
N MET A 134 -21.65 13.23 33.77
CA MET A 134 -22.05 11.89 34.17
C MET A 134 -21.85 11.72 35.67
N CYS A 135 -22.77 11.05 36.35
CA CYS A 135 -22.47 10.45 37.64
C CYS A 135 -21.34 9.44 37.42
N VAL A 136 -20.09 9.88 37.59
CA VAL A 136 -18.82 9.15 37.35
C VAL A 136 -18.77 7.79 38.08
N GLU A 137 -19.69 7.59 39.02
CA GLU A 137 -19.73 6.49 39.98
C GLU A 137 -21.01 5.65 39.86
N CYS A 138 -21.85 5.89 38.84
CA CYS A 138 -23.09 5.13 38.69
C CYS A 138 -22.81 3.79 37.97
N PRO A 139 -22.95 2.64 38.64
CA PRO A 139 -22.68 1.31 38.06
C PRO A 139 -23.65 0.92 36.92
N MET A 140 -24.57 1.81 36.54
CA MET A 140 -25.58 1.62 35.50
C MET A 140 -25.48 2.65 34.35
N GLY A 141 -24.40 3.46 34.28
CA GLY A 141 -24.20 4.42 33.18
C GLY A 141 -23.83 3.71 31.87
N GLY A 142 -24.53 4.04 30.78
CA GLY A 142 -24.48 3.30 29.50
C GLY A 142 -23.16 3.38 28.73
N VAL A 143 -22.26 4.31 29.08
CA VAL A 143 -20.96 4.48 28.44
C VAL A 143 -19.87 4.61 29.50
N THR A 144 -19.00 3.62 29.57
CA THR A 144 -17.84 3.60 30.47
C THR A 144 -16.55 3.90 29.69
N LEU A 145 -15.46 4.22 30.40
CA LEU A 145 -14.13 4.36 29.79
C LEU A 145 -13.74 3.15 28.93
N GLN A 146 -14.20 1.96 29.32
CA GLN A 146 -13.95 0.71 28.60
C GLN A 146 -14.64 0.68 27.23
N ASN A 147 -15.88 1.16 27.13
CA ASN A 147 -16.59 1.27 25.85
C ASN A 147 -15.91 2.25 24.90
N ILE A 148 -15.40 3.37 25.44
CA ILE A 148 -14.70 4.40 24.67
C ILE A 148 -13.37 3.84 24.14
N GLU A 149 -12.64 3.11 24.99
CA GLU A 149 -11.40 2.43 24.62
C GLU A 149 -11.61 1.42 23.49
N GLU A 150 -12.60 0.53 23.63
CA GLU A 150 -12.89 -0.49 22.62
C GLU A 150 -13.20 0.13 21.26
N LYS A 151 -14.00 1.20 21.25
CA LYS A 151 -14.39 1.88 20.01
C LYS A 151 -13.22 2.62 19.34
N LEU A 152 -12.33 3.21 20.13
CA LEU A 152 -11.09 3.80 19.62
C LEU A 152 -10.13 2.74 19.07
N ARG A 153 -10.05 1.56 19.70
CA ARG A 153 -9.24 0.44 19.22
C ARG A 153 -9.73 -0.11 17.89
N GLU A 154 -11.05 -0.20 17.72
CA GLU A 154 -11.68 -0.69 16.49
C GLU A 154 -11.48 0.27 15.30
N LEU A 155 -11.65 1.58 15.54
CA LEU A 155 -11.69 2.58 14.46
C LEU A 155 -10.34 3.22 14.15
N VAL A 156 -9.40 3.25 15.11
CA VAL A 156 -8.13 3.97 14.96
C VAL A 156 -6.92 3.01 15.01
N ASP A 157 -6.68 2.35 16.14
CA ASP A 157 -5.49 1.51 16.36
C ASP A 157 -5.70 0.62 17.60
N GLU A 158 -5.52 -0.69 17.46
CA GLU A 158 -5.71 -1.69 18.53
C GLU A 158 -4.86 -1.44 19.79
N LYS A 159 -3.79 -0.63 19.67
CA LYS A 159 -2.88 -0.30 20.77
C LYS A 159 -3.35 0.87 21.63
N ILE A 160 -4.48 1.51 21.30
CA ILE A 160 -4.96 2.66 22.07
C ILE A 160 -5.37 2.24 23.47
N THR A 161 -5.02 3.07 24.46
CA THR A 161 -5.41 2.91 25.86
C THR A 161 -6.03 4.21 26.34
N VAL A 162 -7.15 4.14 27.06
CA VAL A 162 -7.88 5.32 27.54
C VAL A 162 -7.78 5.42 29.05
N GLU A 163 -7.49 6.61 29.56
CA GLU A 163 -7.46 6.91 31.00
C GLU A 163 -8.31 8.12 31.33
N ALA A 164 -8.83 8.14 32.56
CA ALA A 164 -9.45 9.33 33.13
C ALA A 164 -8.39 10.28 33.67
N GLY A 165 -8.47 11.55 33.28
CA GLY A 165 -7.65 12.64 33.80
C GLY A 165 -8.39 13.58 34.75
#